data_AF-A0A660REK7-F1
#
_entry.id   AF-A0A660REK7-F1
#
_cell.length_a   1.000
_cell.length_b   1.000
_cell.length_c   1.000
_cell.angle_alpha   90.00
_cell.angle_beta   90.00
_cell.angle_gamma   90.00
#
_symmetry.space_group_name_H-M   'P 1'
#
loop_
_entity.id
_entity.type
_entity.pdbx_description
1 polymer ?
#
loop_
_entity_poly.entity_id
_entity_poly.type
_entity_poly.pdbx_seq_one_letter_code
_entity_poly.pdbx_strand_id
1 'polypeptide(L)' 'MSKNPYEIFLEQLERASKVLKLKEDIVEMLKHPERVIEVSIPVKMDDGS' A
#
# COMPACT_ATOMS: atom_id res chain seq x y z
N MET A 1 -15.80 12.15 -4.45
CA MET A 1 -15.03 11.52 -3.37
C MET A 1 -13.57 11.50 -3.77
N SER A 2 -12.66 11.88 -2.87
CA SER A 2 -11.21 11.77 -3.11
C SER A 2 -10.77 10.33 -2.83
N LYS A 3 -10.00 9.73 -3.73
CA LYS A 3 -9.46 8.37 -3.54
C LYS A 3 -8.37 8.40 -2.47
N ASN A 4 -8.30 7.33 -1.67
CA ASN A 4 -7.18 7.16 -0.74
C ASN A 4 -5.92 6.67 -1.49
N PRO A 5 -4.71 6.76 -0.89
CA PRO A 5 -3.47 6.35 -1.55
C PRO A 5 -3.45 4.89 -2.03
N TYR A 6 -4.11 3.98 -1.30
CA TYR A 6 -4.20 2.57 -1.68
C TYR A 6 -5.07 2.37 -2.94
N GLU A 7 -6.22 3.04 -3.01
CA GLU A 7 -7.08 3.02 -4.20
C GLU A 7 -6.38 3.60 -5.43
N ILE A 8 -5.59 4.67 -5.25
CA ILE A 8 -4.77 5.25 -6.32
C ILE A 8 -3.73 4.24 -6.81
N PHE A 9 -3.07 3.54 -5.90
CA PHE A 9 -2.10 2.48 -6.24
C PHE A 9 -2.75 1.37 -7.06
N LEU A 10 -3.92 0.85 -6.64
CA LEU A 10 -4.63 -0.21 -7.36
C LEU A 10 -4.92 0.19 -8.82
N GLU A 11 -5.32 1.44 -9.05
CA GLU A 11 -5.58 1.92 -10.41
C GLU A 11 -4.33 2.03 -11.27
N GLN A 12 -3.21 2.43 -10.70
CA GLN A 12 -1.94 2.46 -11.44
C GLN A 12 -1.42 1.04 -11.72
N LEU A 13 -1.56 0.13 -10.75
CA LEU A 13 -1.20 -1.27 -10.91
C LEU A 13 -1.97 -1.92 -12.06
N GLU A 14 -3.29 -1.70 -12.12
CA GLU A 14 -4.17 -2.19 -13.19
C GLU A 14 -3.83 -1.59 -14.57
N ARG A 15 -3.36 -0.35 -14.62
CA ARG A 15 -2.90 0.26 -15.87
C ARG A 15 -1.57 -0.32 -16.33
N ALA A 16 -0.61 -0.45 -15.41
CA ALA A 16 0.71 -0.97 -15.71
C ALA A 16 0.67 -2.47 -16.09
N SER A 17 -0.16 -3.26 -15.41
CA SER A 17 -0.31 -4.69 -15.69
C SER A 17 -0.74 -4.97 -17.12
N LYS A 18 -1.67 -4.15 -17.65
CA LYS A 18 -2.16 -4.25 -19.04
C LYS A 18 -1.07 -3.92 -20.06
N VAL A 19 -0.24 -2.91 -19.78
CA VAL A 19 0.88 -2.53 -20.66
C VAL A 19 1.94 -3.64 -20.68
N LEU A 20 2.25 -4.20 -19.52
CA LEU A 20 3.27 -5.24 -19.35
C LEU A 20 2.77 -6.66 -19.65
N LYS A 21 1.46 -6.83 -19.86
CA LYS A 21 0.79 -8.14 -20.05
C LYS A 21 1.14 -9.14 -18.94
N LEU A 22 1.09 -8.66 -17.70
CA LEU A 22 1.31 -9.51 -16.53
C LEU A 22 0.19 -10.54 -16.42
N LYS A 23 0.54 -11.71 -15.85
CA LYS A 23 -0.44 -12.73 -15.52
C LYS A 23 -1.30 -12.26 -14.33
N GLU A 24 -2.57 -12.66 -14.33
CA GLU A 24 -3.54 -12.22 -13.33
C GLU A 24 -3.14 -12.61 -11.90
N ASP A 25 -2.51 -13.78 -11.72
CA ASP A 25 -2.01 -14.26 -10.43
C ASP A 25 -0.94 -13.34 -9.83
N ILE A 26 -0.03 -12.83 -10.67
CA ILE A 26 0.98 -11.85 -10.28
C ILE A 26 0.34 -10.52 -9.91
N VAL A 27 -0.65 -10.06 -10.70
CA VAL A 27 -1.34 -8.79 -10.45
C VAL A 27 -2.11 -8.84 -9.14
N GLU A 28 -2.81 -9.94 -8.87
CA GLU A 28 -3.56 -10.11 -7.63
C GLU A 28 -2.65 -10.18 -6.42
N MET A 29 -1.52 -10.88 -6.51
CA MET A 29 -0.50 -10.89 -5.45
C MET A 29 -0.01 -9.48 -5.13
N LEU A 30 0.25 -8.65 -6.15
CA LEU A 30 0.76 -7.27 -5.98
C LEU A 30 -0.27 -6.31 -5.37
N LYS A 31 -1.56 -6.65 -5.34
CA LYS A 31 -2.58 -5.83 -4.68
C LYS A 31 -2.47 -5.86 -3.16
N HIS A 32 -1.88 -6.91 -2.59
CA HIS A 32 -1.81 -7.13 -1.14
C HIS A 32 -0.36 -7.05 -0.65
N PRO A 33 -0.06 -6.30 0.42
CA PRO A 33 1.27 -6.29 1.00
C PRO A 33 1.59 -7.64 1.64
N GLU A 34 2.83 -8.12 1.49
CA GLU A 34 3.28 -9.37 2.11
C GLU A 34 3.22 -9.32 3.64
N ARG A 35 3.51 -8.15 4.22
CA ARG A 35 3.47 -7.92 5.67
C ARG A 35 3.24 -6.44 5.97
N VAL A 36 2.44 -6.18 6.99
CA VAL A 36 2.32 -4.85 7.63
C VAL A 36 2.65 -5.04 9.10
N ILE A 37 3.60 -4.26 9.62
CA ILE A 37 3.96 -4.27 11.03
C ILE A 37 3.58 -2.91 11.60
N GLU A 38 2.67 -2.91 12.55
CA GLU A 38 2.25 -1.73 13.29
C GLU A 38 2.78 -1.83 14.71
N VAL A 39 3.51 -0.82 15.16
CA VAL A 39 4.17 -0.81 16.48
C VAL A 39 3.94 0.52 17.19
N SER A 40 3.88 0.47 18.52
CA SER A 40 3.86 1.67 19.35
C SER A 40 5.29 2.14 19.62
N ILE A 41 5.59 3.39 19.28
CA ILE A 41 6.86 4.03 19.62
C ILE A 41 6.58 5.02 20.76
N PRO A 42 6.92 4.67 22.02
CA PRO A 42 6.74 5.60 23.13
C PRO A 42 7.75 6.74 23.02
N VAL A 43 7.30 7.97 23.24
CA VAL A 43 8.13 9.16 23.25
C VAL A 43 7.96 9.85 24.59
N LYS A 44 9.06 10.42 25.08
CA LYS A 44 9.04 11.35 26.21
C LYS A 44 9.15 12.77 25.66
N MET A 45 8.17 13.59 26.00
CA MET A 45 8.03 15.00 25.69
C MET A 45 8.94 15.85 26.58
N ASP A 46 9.19 17.08 26.16
CA ASP A 46 10.09 18.01 26.86
C ASP A 46 9.56 18.41 28.26
N ASP A 47 8.24 18.39 28.46
CA ASP A 47 7.60 18.65 29.75
C ASP A 47 7.64 17.45 30.71
N GLY A 48 8.23 16.33 30.28
CA GLY A 48 8.37 15.11 31.06
C GLY A 48 7.20 14.13 30.93
N SER A 49 6.14 14.49 30.19
CA SER A 49 5.08 13.58 29.71
C SER A 49 5.56 12.66 28.60
#